data_AF-A0A452GGJ2-F1
#
_entry.id   AF-A0A452GGJ2-F1
#
_cell.length_a   1.000
_cell.length_b   1.000
_cell.length_c   1.000
_cell.angle_alpha   90.00
_cell.angle_beta   90.00
_cell.angle_gamma   90.00
#
_symmetry.space_group_name_H-M   'P 1'
#
loop_
_entity.id
_entity.type
_entity.pdbx_description
1 polymer ?
#
loop_
_entity_poly.entity_id
_entity_poly.type
_entity_poly.pdbx_seq_one_letter_code
_entity_poly.pdbx_strand_id
1 'polypeptide(L)'
;MEKWSLMTITVLLGLIVRWTVSFGSYSGAGKPPMYGDYEAQRHWQEVTYNLPIKQWYFNTSDNNLQYWGLDYPPLTAYHSLLCAYVAKLINPDWIALHTSRGYESQPHKLFMRATVLIADLLVYIPAVILYCCYLKETSTKKKIASALCILLYPGLILIDYGHFQYNSVSLGFALWGVLFLSYNWDLLGSLAFCLAINYKQMELYHSLPFFCYLLGKCCQKGLTGKGLVLLIKIAFTVVASFAICWLPFCTEVEQILQVFRRLFPIDRGLFEDKVANIWCSLSVLIKIKNVMSPQTQLKLSFAFTFLTLLPACIKLTLQPSLRRFKFALVSCALSFFLFSFQVHEKSILLVSIPVCLMINEIPLMCTWFLLVSTFSLLPLLLKDGLLLAYVVTTLAFLTVCATFFSIFEKTSEEDLQLKSLSLSIRAYIPSFKAFPKIIKSLFIVSLTLMGILTSMSATLTPPQKLPDLFPVSVSVVSCLHFLFFLMYFNAIVLWDSRNGRNQKKIN
;
A
#
# COMPACT_ATOMS: atom_id res chain seq x y z
N MET A 1 -33.24 7.42 -3.05
CA MET A 1 -32.75 7.17 -4.42
C MET A 1 -31.52 8.01 -4.74
N GLU A 2 -31.52 9.32 -4.48
CA GLU A 2 -30.40 10.26 -4.77
C GLU A 2 -29.02 9.87 -4.18
N LYS A 3 -28.98 9.29 -2.98
CA LYS A 3 -27.71 8.83 -2.37
C LYS A 3 -27.06 7.68 -3.16
N TRP A 4 -27.88 6.73 -3.62
CA TRP A 4 -27.39 5.56 -4.35
C TRP A 4 -26.97 5.95 -5.76
N SER A 5 -27.66 6.88 -6.41
CA SER A 5 -27.25 7.39 -7.72
C SER A 5 -25.90 8.11 -7.67
N LEU A 6 -25.64 8.96 -6.68
CA LEU A 6 -24.33 9.61 -6.52
C LEU A 6 -23.19 8.63 -6.23
N MET A 7 -23.46 7.58 -5.45
CA MET A 7 -22.46 6.52 -5.21
C MET A 7 -22.17 5.73 -6.49
N THR A 8 -23.20 5.40 -7.28
CA THR A 8 -23.03 4.74 -8.58
C THR A 8 -22.21 5.61 -9.53
N ILE A 9 -22.49 6.91 -9.63
CA ILE A 9 -21.71 7.86 -10.44
C ILE A 9 -20.24 7.88 -9.99
N THR A 10 -20.01 7.85 -8.68
CA THR A 10 -18.65 7.80 -8.10
C THR A 10 -17.89 6.54 -8.52
N VAL A 11 -18.55 5.38 -8.49
CA VAL A 11 -17.98 4.10 -8.95
C VAL A 11 -17.69 4.17 -10.46
N LEU A 12 -18.67 4.60 -11.26
CA LEU A 12 -18.51 4.70 -12.72
C LEU A 12 -17.36 5.63 -13.11
N LEU A 13 -17.22 6.79 -12.45
CA LEU A 13 -16.10 7.68 -12.67
C LEU A 13 -14.76 7.02 -12.30
N GLY A 14 -14.70 6.33 -11.17
CA GLY A 14 -13.52 5.56 -10.76
C GLY A 14 -13.13 4.49 -11.79
N LEU A 15 -14.10 3.80 -12.38
CA LEU A 15 -13.88 2.79 -13.43
C LEU A 15 -13.43 3.43 -14.75
N ILE A 16 -14.05 4.53 -15.17
CA ILE A 16 -13.67 5.25 -16.39
C ILE A 16 -12.21 5.71 -16.32
N VAL A 17 -11.79 6.29 -15.19
CA VAL A 17 -10.41 6.77 -15.01
C VAL A 17 -9.42 5.60 -15.07
N ARG A 18 -9.70 4.49 -14.36
CA ARG A 18 -8.88 3.26 -14.41
C ARG A 18 -8.74 2.71 -15.83
N TRP A 19 -9.86 2.56 -16.52
CA TRP A 19 -9.87 2.03 -17.88
C TRP A 19 -9.14 2.96 -18.85
N THR A 20 -9.29 4.27 -18.70
CA THR A 20 -8.58 5.26 -19.52
C THR A 20 -7.07 5.17 -19.34
N VAL A 21 -6.58 5.01 -18.10
CA VAL A 21 -5.15 4.81 -17.83
C VAL A 21 -4.63 3.51 -18.47
N SER A 22 -5.47 2.47 -18.55
CA SER A 22 -5.11 1.16 -19.11
C SER A 22 -4.74 1.17 -20.60
N PHE A 23 -5.17 2.20 -21.35
CA PHE A 23 -4.76 2.40 -22.74
C PHE A 23 -3.28 2.76 -22.89
N GLY A 24 -2.66 3.34 -21.85
CA GLY A 24 -1.24 3.66 -21.83
C GLY A 24 -0.32 2.44 -21.94
N SER A 25 0.98 2.71 -22.04
CA SER A 25 2.02 1.66 -21.99
C SER A 25 2.02 0.92 -20.64
N TYR A 26 2.80 -0.14 -20.53
CA TYR A 26 2.94 -0.97 -19.33
C TYR A 26 4.42 -1.20 -19.01
N SER A 27 4.69 -1.75 -17.81
CA SER A 27 6.05 -2.06 -17.39
C SER A 27 6.73 -3.04 -18.34
N GLY A 28 7.81 -2.57 -18.98
CA GLY A 28 8.63 -3.39 -19.86
C GLY A 28 8.16 -3.51 -21.32
N ALA A 29 7.15 -2.74 -21.74
CA ALA A 29 6.65 -2.78 -23.12
C ALA A 29 7.77 -2.57 -24.15
N GLY A 30 7.92 -3.51 -25.08
CA GLY A 30 8.95 -3.47 -26.13
C GLY A 30 10.40 -3.49 -25.62
N LYS A 31 10.67 -4.06 -24.43
CA LYS A 31 12.01 -4.11 -23.81
C LYS A 31 12.52 -5.55 -23.63
N PRO A 32 12.83 -6.30 -24.70
CA PRO A 32 13.45 -7.62 -24.58
C PRO A 32 14.85 -7.54 -23.92
N PRO A 33 15.37 -8.65 -23.36
CA PRO A 33 14.76 -9.98 -23.30
C PRO A 33 13.85 -10.19 -22.07
N MET A 34 14.00 -9.37 -21.03
CA MET A 34 13.32 -9.56 -19.74
C MET A 34 11.99 -8.83 -19.63
N TYR A 35 11.71 -7.78 -20.41
CA TYR A 35 10.50 -6.98 -20.27
C TYR A 35 10.34 -6.43 -18.84
N GLY A 36 9.15 -6.51 -18.24
CA GLY A 36 8.83 -5.91 -16.93
C GLY A 36 7.70 -6.64 -16.22
N ASP A 37 7.05 -5.97 -15.26
CA ASP A 37 6.05 -6.60 -14.39
C ASP A 37 4.85 -7.19 -15.16
N TYR A 38 4.51 -6.65 -16.33
CA TYR A 38 3.49 -7.23 -17.21
C TYR A 38 3.84 -8.66 -17.64
N GLU A 39 5.09 -8.87 -18.07
CA GLU A 39 5.59 -10.18 -18.49
C GLU A 39 5.72 -11.13 -17.30
N ALA A 40 6.08 -10.62 -16.12
CA ALA A 40 6.10 -11.43 -14.90
C ALA A 40 4.73 -12.07 -14.62
N GLN A 41 3.66 -11.26 -14.67
CA GLN A 41 2.30 -11.77 -14.44
C GLN A 41 1.85 -12.73 -15.53
N ARG A 42 2.18 -12.47 -16.81
CA ARG A 42 1.90 -13.41 -17.91
C ARG A 42 2.62 -14.73 -17.72
N HIS A 43 3.91 -14.68 -17.37
CA HIS A 43 4.71 -15.88 -17.14
C HIS A 43 4.18 -16.71 -15.97
N TRP A 44 3.67 -16.06 -14.91
CA TRP A 44 3.01 -16.80 -13.83
C TRP A 44 1.74 -17.52 -14.29
N GLN A 45 0.98 -16.96 -15.24
CA GLN A 45 -0.16 -17.66 -15.84
C GLN A 45 0.28 -18.88 -16.66
N GLU A 46 1.35 -18.74 -17.46
CA GLU A 46 1.98 -19.86 -18.19
C GLU A 46 2.44 -20.97 -17.25
N VAL A 47 3.23 -20.64 -16.21
CA VAL A 47 3.79 -21.60 -15.26
C VAL A 47 2.70 -22.33 -14.50
N THR A 48 1.72 -21.58 -13.96
CA THR A 48 0.69 -22.18 -13.09
C THR A 48 -0.25 -23.10 -13.85
N TYR A 49 -0.53 -22.80 -15.13
CA TYR A 49 -1.40 -23.63 -15.96
C TYR A 49 -0.70 -24.89 -16.50
N ASN A 50 0.54 -24.77 -16.97
CA ASN A 50 1.20 -25.86 -17.68
C ASN A 50 2.00 -26.80 -16.78
N LEU A 51 2.41 -26.37 -15.58
CA LEU A 51 3.29 -27.15 -14.72
C LEU A 51 2.56 -27.68 -13.46
N PRO A 52 2.94 -28.87 -12.95
CA PRO A 52 2.46 -29.34 -11.65
C PRO A 52 2.80 -28.35 -10.53
N ILE A 53 1.93 -28.25 -9.52
CA ILE A 53 2.09 -27.33 -8.36
C ILE A 53 3.46 -27.44 -7.70
N LYS A 54 4.03 -28.66 -7.63
CA LYS A 54 5.37 -28.90 -7.07
C LYS A 54 6.50 -28.19 -7.81
N GLN A 55 6.29 -27.75 -9.05
CA GLN A 55 7.29 -27.10 -9.88
C GLN A 55 7.15 -25.56 -9.92
N TRP A 56 6.06 -24.98 -9.42
CA TRP A 56 5.78 -23.54 -9.57
C TRP A 56 6.86 -22.63 -8.97
N TYR A 57 7.47 -23.05 -7.87
CA TYR A 57 8.50 -22.29 -7.14
C TYR A 57 9.91 -22.87 -7.27
N PHE A 58 10.10 -23.87 -8.13
CA PHE A 58 11.37 -24.58 -8.30
C PHE A 58 11.97 -24.31 -9.66
N ASN A 59 13.30 -24.30 -9.73
CA ASN A 59 14.00 -24.27 -10.99
C ASN A 59 13.98 -25.69 -11.59
N THR A 60 13.43 -25.84 -12.79
CA THR A 60 13.31 -27.12 -13.49
C THR A 60 13.74 -26.96 -14.95
N SER A 61 13.66 -28.03 -15.75
CA SER A 61 13.79 -27.94 -17.21
C SER A 61 12.80 -26.96 -17.83
N ASP A 62 11.61 -26.85 -17.23
CA ASP A 62 10.48 -26.12 -17.78
C ASP A 62 10.19 -24.79 -17.06
N ASN A 63 10.74 -24.59 -15.87
CA ASN A 63 10.59 -23.37 -15.08
C ASN A 63 11.96 -22.76 -14.75
N ASN A 64 12.27 -21.60 -15.35
CA ASN A 64 13.48 -20.87 -15.05
C ASN A 64 13.18 -19.75 -14.05
N LEU A 65 13.59 -19.93 -12.79
CA LEU A 65 13.32 -18.95 -11.74
C LEU A 65 14.04 -17.59 -11.91
N GLN A 66 15.03 -17.52 -12.82
CA GLN A 66 15.69 -16.27 -13.21
C GLN A 66 14.87 -15.48 -14.24
N TYR A 67 13.94 -16.13 -14.94
CA TYR A 67 12.99 -15.49 -15.84
C TYR A 67 11.64 -15.34 -15.14
N TRP A 68 11.49 -14.29 -14.33
CA TRP A 68 10.25 -13.99 -13.61
C TRP A 68 9.65 -15.16 -12.81
N GLY A 69 10.49 -15.86 -12.04
CA GLY A 69 10.00 -16.88 -11.13
C GLY A 69 8.94 -16.37 -10.16
N LEU A 70 8.07 -17.26 -9.68
CA LEU A 70 6.95 -16.89 -8.82
C LEU A 70 7.45 -16.45 -7.44
N ASP A 71 7.20 -15.18 -7.10
CA ASP A 71 7.74 -14.51 -5.90
C ASP A 71 6.66 -14.14 -4.87
N TYR A 72 5.38 -14.43 -5.17
CA TYR A 72 4.23 -14.15 -4.32
C TYR A 72 3.64 -15.43 -3.71
N PRO A 73 2.86 -15.33 -2.61
CA PRO A 73 2.39 -16.52 -1.90
C PRO A 73 1.29 -17.26 -2.66
N PRO A 74 0.87 -18.45 -2.18
CA PRO A 74 0.02 -19.36 -2.92
C PRO A 74 -1.27 -18.74 -3.51
N LEU A 75 -1.90 -17.77 -2.84
CA LEU A 75 -3.15 -17.19 -3.32
C LEU A 75 -2.96 -16.39 -4.61
N THR A 76 -1.81 -15.76 -4.84
CA THR A 76 -1.48 -15.19 -6.16
C THR A 76 -1.33 -16.27 -7.20
N ALA A 77 -0.63 -17.37 -6.90
CA ALA A 77 -0.45 -18.44 -7.87
C ALA A 77 -1.80 -19.05 -8.31
N TYR A 78 -2.75 -19.22 -7.38
CA TYR A 78 -4.12 -19.64 -7.72
C TYR A 78 -4.87 -18.59 -8.55
N HIS A 79 -4.66 -17.30 -8.28
CA HIS A 79 -5.25 -16.24 -9.09
C HIS A 79 -4.67 -16.22 -10.51
N SER A 80 -3.36 -16.35 -10.66
CA SER A 80 -2.69 -16.52 -11.96
C SER A 80 -3.21 -17.75 -12.70
N LEU A 81 -3.40 -18.87 -12.01
CA LEU A 81 -3.99 -20.08 -12.58
C LEU A 81 -5.42 -19.83 -13.10
N LEU A 82 -6.26 -19.14 -12.32
CA LEU A 82 -7.61 -18.78 -12.74
C LEU A 82 -7.60 -17.91 -14.00
N CYS A 83 -6.74 -16.88 -14.04
CA CYS A 83 -6.57 -16.06 -15.24
C CYS A 83 -6.08 -16.90 -16.42
N ALA A 84 -5.15 -17.85 -16.21
CA ALA A 84 -4.62 -18.70 -17.26
C ALA A 84 -5.69 -19.62 -17.88
N TYR A 85 -6.62 -20.16 -17.08
CA TYR A 85 -7.76 -20.90 -17.62
C TYR A 85 -8.60 -20.05 -18.57
N VAL A 86 -8.86 -18.78 -18.23
CA VAL A 86 -9.57 -17.86 -19.12
C VAL A 86 -8.74 -17.52 -20.35
N ALA A 87 -7.43 -17.28 -20.19
CA ALA A 87 -6.50 -17.05 -21.28
C ALA A 87 -6.53 -18.21 -22.29
N LYS A 88 -6.48 -19.46 -21.80
CA LYS A 88 -6.52 -20.68 -22.62
C LYS A 88 -7.76 -20.75 -23.50
N LEU A 89 -8.92 -20.34 -22.97
CA LEU A 89 -10.20 -20.36 -23.69
C LEU A 89 -10.25 -19.32 -24.81
N ILE A 90 -9.57 -18.18 -24.63
CA ILE A 90 -9.57 -17.08 -25.61
C ILE A 90 -8.47 -17.28 -26.66
N ASN A 91 -7.23 -17.45 -26.20
CA ASN A 91 -6.09 -17.70 -27.06
C ASN A 91 -5.00 -18.50 -26.30
N PRO A 92 -4.78 -19.79 -26.65
CA PRO A 92 -3.81 -20.64 -25.97
C PRO A 92 -2.36 -20.17 -26.12
N ASP A 93 -2.04 -19.38 -27.14
CA ASP A 93 -0.66 -18.94 -27.42
C ASP A 93 -0.13 -17.95 -26.38
N TRP A 94 -1.02 -17.26 -25.64
CA TRP A 94 -0.63 -16.30 -24.60
C TRP A 94 0.09 -16.95 -23.40
N ILE A 95 -0.19 -18.25 -23.19
CA ILE A 95 0.33 -19.04 -22.08
C ILE A 95 0.99 -20.33 -22.56
N ALA A 96 1.35 -20.42 -23.83
CA ALA A 96 2.01 -21.60 -24.39
C ALA A 96 3.42 -21.74 -23.78
N LEU A 97 3.69 -22.90 -23.17
CA LEU A 97 4.95 -23.17 -22.51
C LEU A 97 6.11 -23.02 -23.52
N HIS A 98 7.18 -22.32 -23.13
CA HIS A 98 8.41 -22.06 -23.91
C HIS A 98 8.28 -21.08 -25.08
N THR A 99 7.12 -20.94 -25.70
CA THR A 99 6.92 -20.08 -26.89
C THR A 99 6.27 -18.73 -26.57
N SER A 100 5.58 -18.60 -25.44
CA SER A 100 4.85 -17.38 -25.06
C SER A 100 5.68 -16.36 -24.27
N ARG A 101 6.96 -16.62 -24.03
CA ARG A 101 7.86 -15.69 -23.33
C ARG A 101 8.02 -14.39 -24.13
N GLY A 102 7.72 -13.26 -23.49
CA GLY A 102 7.75 -11.95 -24.12
C GLY A 102 6.60 -11.70 -25.11
N TYR A 103 5.47 -12.41 -24.98
CA TYR A 103 4.35 -12.29 -25.90
C TYR A 103 3.67 -10.92 -25.80
N GLU A 104 3.73 -10.15 -26.89
CA GLU A 104 3.10 -8.84 -27.02
C GLU A 104 2.08 -8.82 -28.18
N SER A 105 0.83 -8.50 -27.85
CA SER A 105 -0.20 -8.19 -28.84
C SER A 105 -1.28 -7.30 -28.21
N GLN A 106 -2.03 -6.56 -29.03
CA GLN A 106 -3.13 -5.75 -28.53
C GLN A 106 -4.25 -6.57 -27.86
N PRO A 107 -4.70 -7.72 -28.42
CA PRO A 107 -5.67 -8.58 -27.74
C PRO A 107 -5.18 -9.10 -26.39
N HIS A 108 -3.91 -9.48 -26.29
CA HIS A 108 -3.32 -9.94 -25.02
C HIS A 108 -3.26 -8.81 -23.99
N LYS A 109 -2.84 -7.60 -24.40
CA LYS A 109 -2.88 -6.40 -23.55
C LYS A 109 -4.27 -6.14 -23.02
N LEU A 110 -5.29 -6.18 -23.88
CA LEU A 110 -6.68 -5.97 -23.48
C LEU A 110 -7.14 -7.02 -22.45
N PHE A 111 -6.83 -8.30 -22.70
CA PHE A 111 -7.14 -9.38 -21.76
C PHE A 111 -6.50 -9.13 -20.38
N MET A 112 -5.21 -8.85 -20.36
CA MET A 112 -4.46 -8.59 -19.12
C MET A 112 -5.00 -7.34 -18.39
N ARG A 113 -5.34 -6.26 -19.09
CA ARG A 113 -5.98 -5.08 -18.44
C ARG A 113 -7.35 -5.41 -17.88
N ALA A 114 -8.13 -6.27 -18.56
CA ALA A 114 -9.45 -6.69 -18.10
C ALA A 114 -9.37 -7.58 -16.84
N THR A 115 -8.37 -8.45 -16.71
CA THR A 115 -8.20 -9.27 -15.49
C THR A 115 -7.93 -8.40 -14.26
N VAL A 116 -7.11 -7.35 -14.38
CA VAL A 116 -6.91 -6.35 -13.30
C VAL A 116 -8.22 -5.65 -12.95
N LEU A 117 -8.98 -5.22 -13.97
CA LEU A 117 -10.28 -4.57 -13.75
C LEU A 117 -11.28 -5.45 -13.02
N ILE A 118 -11.41 -6.71 -13.43
CA ILE A 118 -12.32 -7.68 -12.81
C ILE A 118 -11.89 -7.95 -11.36
N ALA A 119 -10.60 -8.14 -11.11
CA ALA A 119 -10.08 -8.35 -9.77
C ALA A 119 -10.36 -7.15 -8.83
N ASP A 120 -10.16 -5.92 -9.30
CA ASP A 120 -10.49 -4.69 -8.56
C ASP A 120 -12.00 -4.59 -8.27
N LEU A 121 -12.84 -4.84 -9.27
CA LEU A 121 -14.31 -4.85 -9.16
C LEU A 121 -14.86 -5.87 -8.16
N LEU A 122 -14.20 -7.03 -8.04
CA LEU A 122 -14.64 -8.10 -7.15
C LEU A 122 -14.16 -7.89 -5.70
N VAL A 123 -12.98 -7.29 -5.51
CA VAL A 123 -12.33 -7.26 -4.19
C VAL A 123 -12.28 -5.85 -3.60
N TYR A 124 -11.63 -4.89 -4.27
CA TYR A 124 -11.29 -3.60 -3.69
C TYR A 124 -12.42 -2.58 -3.77
N ILE A 125 -13.06 -2.40 -4.93
CA ILE A 125 -14.17 -1.45 -5.08
C ILE A 125 -15.29 -1.72 -4.07
N PRO A 126 -15.80 -2.96 -3.90
CA PRO A 126 -16.83 -3.25 -2.91
C PRO A 126 -16.39 -2.93 -1.48
N ALA A 127 -15.13 -3.23 -1.12
CA ALA A 127 -14.57 -2.92 0.19
C ALA A 127 -14.58 -1.41 0.47
N VAL A 128 -14.18 -0.59 -0.50
CA VAL A 128 -14.18 0.88 -0.40
C VAL A 128 -15.60 1.42 -0.20
N ILE A 129 -16.55 0.97 -1.01
CA ILE A 129 -17.94 1.45 -0.96
C ILE A 129 -18.58 1.08 0.38
N LEU A 130 -18.41 -0.16 0.83
CA LEU A 130 -18.99 -0.62 2.09
C LEU A 130 -18.32 0.04 3.31
N TYR A 131 -17.00 0.27 3.26
CA TYR A 131 -16.30 1.03 4.30
C TYR A 131 -16.80 2.48 4.38
N CYS A 132 -16.94 3.17 3.24
CA CYS A 132 -17.44 4.54 3.24
C CYS A 132 -18.91 4.62 3.72
N CYS A 133 -19.73 3.62 3.38
CA CYS A 133 -21.09 3.50 3.87
C CYS A 133 -21.15 3.29 5.40
N TYR A 134 -20.20 2.51 5.95
CA TYR A 134 -20.10 2.20 7.38
C TYR A 134 -19.89 3.43 8.28
N LEU A 135 -19.23 4.50 7.80
CA LEU A 135 -18.88 5.68 8.60
C LEU A 135 -20.11 6.36 9.26
N LYS A 136 -20.52 5.95 10.47
CA LYS A 136 -21.83 6.28 11.07
C LYS A 136 -22.04 7.79 11.30
N GLU A 137 -21.00 8.51 11.71
CA GLU A 137 -21.07 9.93 12.10
C GLU A 137 -20.71 10.90 10.96
N THR A 138 -20.68 10.43 9.72
CA THR A 138 -20.25 11.21 8.55
C THR A 138 -21.44 11.54 7.65
N SER A 139 -21.56 12.80 7.20
CA SER A 139 -22.63 13.20 6.28
C SER A 139 -22.56 12.44 4.96
N THR A 140 -23.70 12.23 4.30
CA THR A 140 -23.76 11.51 3.01
C THR A 140 -22.80 12.11 1.97
N LYS A 141 -22.71 13.45 1.89
CA LYS A 141 -21.77 14.14 0.99
C LYS A 141 -20.32 13.75 1.28
N LYS A 142 -19.90 13.73 2.56
CA LYS A 142 -18.55 13.33 2.96
C LYS A 142 -18.28 11.84 2.71
N LYS A 143 -19.28 10.96 2.86
CA LYS A 143 -19.16 9.53 2.50
C LYS A 143 -18.86 9.35 1.01
N ILE A 144 -19.62 10.04 0.16
CA ILE A 144 -19.42 10.02 -1.29
C ILE A 144 -18.05 10.62 -1.65
N ALA A 145 -17.68 11.75 -1.06
CA ALA A 145 -16.36 12.36 -1.25
C ALA A 145 -15.21 11.42 -0.83
N SER A 146 -15.39 10.65 0.25
CA SER A 146 -14.38 9.68 0.71
C SER A 146 -14.25 8.54 -0.28
N ALA A 147 -15.37 7.97 -0.74
CA ALA A 147 -15.37 6.93 -1.76
C ALA A 147 -14.69 7.44 -3.05
N LEU A 148 -15.05 8.66 -3.48
CA LEU A 148 -14.46 9.29 -4.65
C LEU A 148 -12.95 9.50 -4.51
N CYS A 149 -12.49 10.00 -3.36
CA CYS A 149 -11.07 10.18 -3.06
C CYS A 149 -10.30 8.86 -3.09
N ILE A 150 -10.81 7.82 -2.40
CA ILE A 150 -10.16 6.51 -2.33
C ILE A 150 -10.12 5.84 -3.70
N LEU A 151 -11.23 5.92 -4.46
CA LEU A 151 -11.30 5.35 -5.80
C LEU A 151 -10.44 6.12 -6.80
N LEU A 152 -10.28 7.44 -6.67
CA LEU A 152 -9.46 8.25 -7.58
C LEU A 152 -8.01 8.43 -7.12
N TYR A 153 -7.56 7.71 -6.09
CA TYR A 153 -6.17 7.80 -5.63
C TYR A 153 -5.19 7.42 -6.77
N PRO A 154 -4.36 8.37 -7.27
CA PRO A 154 -3.55 8.17 -8.46
C PRO A 154 -2.51 7.07 -8.31
N GLY A 155 -1.86 6.98 -7.14
CA GLY A 155 -0.80 5.99 -6.91
C GLY A 155 -1.25 4.55 -7.16
N LEU A 156 -2.44 4.16 -6.68
CA LEU A 156 -2.96 2.81 -6.94
C LEU A 156 -3.38 2.63 -8.40
N ILE A 157 -4.07 3.61 -8.99
CA ILE A 157 -4.52 3.53 -10.39
C ILE A 157 -3.33 3.39 -11.34
N LEU A 158 -2.31 4.22 -11.18
CA LEU A 158 -1.15 4.25 -12.08
C LEU A 158 -0.32 2.97 -11.97
N ILE A 159 -0.25 2.36 -10.78
CA ILE A 159 0.50 1.12 -10.59
C ILE A 159 -0.27 -0.11 -11.06
N ASP A 160 -1.56 -0.22 -10.77
CA ASP A 160 -2.34 -1.39 -11.21
C ASP A 160 -2.72 -1.29 -12.69
N TYR A 161 -3.25 -0.15 -13.14
CA TYR A 161 -3.76 0.04 -14.51
C TYR A 161 -2.77 0.64 -15.49
N GLY A 162 -1.68 1.26 -15.03
CA GLY A 162 -0.60 1.74 -15.89
C GLY A 162 0.55 0.73 -15.91
N HIS A 163 1.31 0.66 -14.82
CA HIS A 163 2.50 -0.18 -14.64
C HIS A 163 2.20 -1.69 -14.81
N PHE A 164 1.00 -2.13 -14.45
CA PHE A 164 0.50 -3.51 -14.46
C PHE A 164 0.85 -4.33 -13.21
N GLN A 165 -0.02 -4.26 -12.21
CA GLN A 165 0.06 -5.03 -10.96
C GLN A 165 -1.34 -5.36 -10.44
N TYR A 166 -1.43 -6.32 -9.53
CA TYR A 166 -2.66 -6.69 -8.82
C TYR A 166 -2.64 -6.24 -7.35
N ASN A 167 -2.22 -5.01 -7.04
CA ASN A 167 -2.14 -4.57 -5.63
C ASN A 167 -3.53 -4.40 -5.01
N SER A 168 -4.51 -3.98 -5.80
CA SER A 168 -5.92 -3.81 -5.40
C SER A 168 -6.49 -5.05 -4.71
N VAL A 169 -6.13 -6.27 -5.13
CA VAL A 169 -6.63 -7.50 -4.49
C VAL A 169 -6.13 -7.62 -3.04
N SER A 170 -4.82 -7.53 -2.84
CA SER A 170 -4.18 -7.58 -1.51
C SER A 170 -4.69 -6.47 -0.59
N LEU A 171 -4.63 -5.22 -1.08
CA LEU A 171 -5.08 -4.03 -0.34
C LEU A 171 -6.59 -4.08 -0.08
N GLY A 172 -7.36 -4.65 -0.98
CA GLY A 172 -8.80 -4.86 -0.86
C GLY A 172 -9.13 -5.87 0.23
N PHE A 173 -8.43 -7.01 0.29
CA PHE A 173 -8.57 -7.96 1.40
C PHE A 173 -8.17 -7.35 2.75
N ALA A 174 -7.10 -6.54 2.79
CA ALA A 174 -6.72 -5.80 4.00
C ALA A 174 -7.83 -4.82 4.43
N LEU A 175 -8.44 -4.11 3.47
CA LEU A 175 -9.56 -3.20 3.72
C LEU A 175 -10.83 -3.93 4.18
N TRP A 176 -11.13 -5.11 3.61
CA TRP A 176 -12.17 -6.01 4.12
C TRP A 176 -11.88 -6.42 5.57
N GLY A 177 -10.62 -6.71 5.90
CA GLY A 177 -10.15 -6.93 7.27
C GLY A 177 -10.54 -5.77 8.18
N VAL A 178 -10.16 -4.54 7.82
CA VAL A 178 -10.50 -3.32 8.58
C VAL A 178 -12.03 -3.14 8.71
N LEU A 179 -12.78 -3.38 7.64
CA LEU A 179 -14.23 -3.26 7.62
C LEU A 179 -14.91 -4.26 8.58
N PHE A 180 -14.54 -5.53 8.53
CA PHE A 180 -15.11 -6.57 9.40
C PHE A 180 -14.76 -6.31 10.87
N LEU A 181 -13.52 -5.91 11.17
CA LEU A 181 -13.15 -5.47 12.52
C LEU A 181 -13.97 -4.28 12.99
N SER A 182 -14.31 -3.37 12.08
CA SER A 182 -15.18 -2.23 12.39
C SER A 182 -16.60 -2.65 12.77
N TYR A 183 -17.11 -3.75 12.21
CA TYR A 183 -18.38 -4.38 12.61
C TYR A 183 -18.26 -5.32 13.83
N ASN A 184 -17.07 -5.42 14.45
CA ASN A 184 -16.75 -6.41 15.49
C ASN A 184 -16.84 -7.88 15.03
N TRP A 185 -16.75 -8.13 13.72
CA TRP A 185 -16.65 -9.47 13.15
C TRP A 185 -15.20 -9.93 13.15
N ASP A 186 -14.66 -10.12 14.35
CA ASP A 186 -13.22 -10.33 14.60
C ASP A 186 -12.65 -11.49 13.76
N LEU A 187 -13.36 -12.61 13.65
CA LEU A 187 -12.91 -13.79 12.89
C LEU A 187 -12.87 -13.54 11.38
N LEU A 188 -13.90 -12.90 10.82
CA LEU A 188 -13.91 -12.55 9.39
C LEU A 188 -12.84 -11.50 9.07
N GLY A 189 -12.60 -10.57 9.99
CA GLY A 189 -11.49 -9.61 9.90
C GLY A 189 -10.13 -10.29 9.85
N SER A 190 -9.90 -11.28 10.73
CA SER A 190 -8.68 -12.10 10.72
C SER A 190 -8.54 -12.93 9.44
N LEU A 191 -9.62 -13.58 8.99
CA LEU A 191 -9.62 -14.35 7.74
C LEU A 191 -9.26 -13.46 6.54
N ALA A 192 -9.94 -12.32 6.37
CA ALA A 192 -9.69 -11.40 5.26
C ALA A 192 -8.24 -10.88 5.27
N PHE A 193 -7.70 -10.56 6.45
CA PHE A 193 -6.30 -10.14 6.55
C PHE A 193 -5.31 -11.28 6.26
N CYS A 194 -5.62 -12.53 6.64
CA CYS A 194 -4.82 -13.69 6.23
C CYS A 194 -4.82 -13.85 4.70
N LEU A 195 -5.96 -13.66 4.03
CA LEU A 195 -6.03 -13.68 2.57
C LEU A 195 -5.20 -12.56 1.94
N ALA A 196 -5.19 -11.37 2.54
CA ALA A 196 -4.33 -10.26 2.11
C ALA A 196 -2.84 -10.66 2.12
N ILE A 197 -2.35 -11.21 3.25
CA ILE A 197 -0.96 -11.67 3.39
C ILE A 197 -0.66 -12.81 2.40
N ASN A 198 -1.58 -13.75 2.21
CA ASN A 198 -1.41 -14.87 1.28
C ASN A 198 -1.51 -14.48 -0.19
N TYR A 199 -2.04 -13.30 -0.49
CA TYR A 199 -1.97 -12.70 -1.83
C TYR A 199 -0.67 -11.92 -2.01
N LYS A 200 -0.26 -11.12 -1.03
CA LYS A 200 1.02 -10.41 -1.11
C LYS A 200 1.64 -10.32 0.26
N GLN A 201 2.81 -10.92 0.44
CA GLN A 201 3.53 -10.97 1.72
C GLN A 201 3.87 -9.58 2.28
N MET A 202 3.89 -8.56 1.42
CA MET A 202 4.14 -7.17 1.81
C MET A 202 3.05 -6.62 2.77
N GLU A 203 1.86 -7.23 2.84
CA GLU A 203 0.83 -6.89 3.84
C GLU A 203 1.26 -7.17 5.28
N LEU A 204 2.39 -7.85 5.49
CA LEU A 204 3.02 -7.94 6.80
C LEU A 204 3.29 -6.56 7.43
N TYR A 205 3.35 -5.49 6.64
CA TYR A 205 3.48 -4.11 7.13
C TYR A 205 2.30 -3.69 8.02
N HIS A 206 1.13 -4.32 7.86
CA HIS A 206 -0.08 -4.11 8.67
C HIS A 206 -0.27 -5.17 9.77
N SER A 207 0.58 -6.21 9.81
CA SER A 207 0.36 -7.36 10.69
C SER A 207 0.37 -7.02 12.18
N LEU A 208 1.32 -6.19 12.62
CA LEU A 208 1.43 -5.77 14.01
C LEU A 208 0.22 -4.95 14.48
N PRO A 209 -0.29 -3.94 13.73
CA PRO A 209 -1.54 -3.28 14.06
C PRO A 209 -2.73 -4.23 14.20
N PHE A 210 -2.91 -5.18 13.28
CA PHE A 210 -4.00 -6.16 13.35
C PHE A 210 -3.87 -7.05 14.59
N PHE A 211 -2.65 -7.56 14.84
CA PHE A 211 -2.32 -8.36 16.01
C PHE A 211 -2.58 -7.60 17.32
N CYS A 212 -1.99 -6.41 17.48
CA CYS A 212 -2.11 -5.58 18.68
C CYS A 212 -3.56 -5.17 18.95
N TYR A 213 -4.34 -4.84 17.91
CA TYR A 213 -5.75 -4.50 18.07
C TYR A 213 -6.58 -5.70 18.57
N LEU A 214 -6.43 -6.86 17.93
CA LEU A 214 -7.15 -8.08 18.30
C LEU A 214 -6.73 -8.61 19.68
N LEU A 215 -5.43 -8.62 19.96
CA LEU A 215 -4.88 -8.99 21.27
C LEU A 215 -5.39 -8.04 22.35
N GLY A 216 -5.36 -6.72 22.09
CA GLY A 216 -5.91 -5.72 23.01
C GLY A 216 -7.39 -5.97 23.31
N LYS A 217 -8.21 -6.32 22.29
CA LYS A 217 -9.63 -6.70 22.49
C LYS A 217 -9.77 -7.95 23.35
N CYS A 218 -8.89 -8.95 23.18
CA CYS A 218 -8.87 -10.15 24.01
C CYS A 218 -8.52 -9.79 25.47
N CYS A 219 -7.49 -8.96 25.68
CA CYS A 219 -7.09 -8.47 27.00
C CYS A 219 -8.22 -7.71 27.71
N GLN A 220 -8.91 -6.79 27.01
CA GLN A 220 -10.05 -6.06 27.56
C GLN A 220 -11.21 -6.96 27.98
N LYS A 221 -11.39 -8.12 27.33
CA LYS A 221 -12.41 -9.12 27.66
C LYS A 221 -11.97 -10.13 28.74
N GLY A 222 -10.75 -10.00 29.25
CA GLY A 222 -10.16 -10.87 30.29
C GLY A 222 -9.55 -12.17 29.73
N LEU A 223 -8.24 -12.33 29.88
CA LEU A 223 -7.46 -13.48 29.37
C LEU A 223 -7.67 -14.81 30.13
N THR A 224 -8.46 -14.80 31.22
CA THR A 224 -8.87 -16.01 31.93
C THR A 224 -10.30 -16.44 31.61
N GLY A 225 -11.02 -15.69 30.77
CA GLY A 225 -12.44 -15.93 30.46
C GLY A 225 -12.77 -15.74 28.99
N LYS A 226 -13.73 -14.88 28.68
CA LYS A 226 -14.22 -14.63 27.31
C LYS A 226 -13.12 -14.14 26.36
N GLY A 227 -12.10 -13.45 26.89
CA GLY A 227 -10.93 -13.02 26.12
C GLY A 227 -10.08 -14.19 25.63
N LEU A 228 -9.86 -15.21 26.45
CA LEU A 228 -9.11 -16.42 26.06
C LEU A 228 -9.84 -17.19 24.96
N VAL A 229 -11.16 -17.35 25.10
CA VAL A 229 -11.98 -18.02 24.08
C VAL A 229 -11.90 -17.28 22.75
N LEU A 230 -11.96 -15.94 22.77
CA LEU A 230 -11.80 -15.13 21.57
C LEU A 230 -10.41 -15.30 20.95
N LEU A 231 -9.35 -15.29 21.78
CA LEU A 231 -7.97 -15.50 21.32
C LEU A 231 -7.79 -16.86 20.65
N ILE A 232 -8.33 -17.94 21.24
CA ILE A 232 -8.29 -19.29 20.67
C ILE A 232 -9.03 -19.32 19.34
N LYS A 233 -10.22 -18.72 19.25
CA LYS A 233 -10.98 -18.66 17.99
C LYS A 233 -10.22 -17.90 16.90
N ILE A 234 -9.61 -16.76 17.23
CA ILE A 234 -8.80 -15.98 16.29
C ILE A 234 -7.58 -16.79 15.84
N ALA A 235 -6.84 -17.40 16.78
CA ALA A 235 -5.67 -18.21 16.48
C ALA A 235 -6.03 -19.39 15.56
N PHE A 236 -7.13 -20.08 15.85
CA PHE A 236 -7.65 -21.15 14.99
C PHE A 236 -8.00 -20.63 13.59
N THR A 237 -8.72 -19.50 13.48
CA THR A 237 -9.03 -18.89 12.17
C THR A 237 -7.77 -18.58 11.38
N VAL A 238 -6.74 -18.00 12.01
CA VAL A 238 -5.47 -17.68 11.34
C VAL A 238 -4.80 -18.96 10.84
N VAL A 239 -4.60 -19.96 11.71
CA VAL A 239 -3.95 -21.23 11.35
C VAL A 239 -4.73 -21.94 10.24
N ALA A 240 -6.05 -22.03 10.35
CA ALA A 240 -6.90 -22.66 9.34
C ALA A 240 -6.84 -21.94 7.99
N SER A 241 -6.85 -20.60 8.00
CA SER A 241 -6.76 -19.80 6.76
C SER A 241 -5.45 -20.04 6.03
N PHE A 242 -4.32 -20.00 6.76
CA PHE A 242 -3.00 -20.31 6.19
C PHE A 242 -2.92 -21.77 5.74
N ALA A 243 -3.40 -22.71 6.54
CA ALA A 243 -3.39 -24.13 6.18
C ALA A 243 -4.16 -24.38 4.88
N ILE A 244 -5.32 -23.74 4.67
CA ILE A 244 -6.11 -23.87 3.44
C ILE A 244 -5.35 -23.30 2.23
N CYS A 245 -4.75 -22.12 2.35
CA CYS A 245 -3.99 -21.52 1.24
C CYS A 245 -2.74 -22.35 0.89
N TRP A 246 -2.06 -22.92 1.89
CA TRP A 246 -0.79 -23.61 1.73
C TRP A 246 -0.90 -25.13 1.55
N LEU A 247 -2.10 -25.72 1.70
CA LEU A 247 -2.29 -27.17 1.73
C LEU A 247 -1.57 -27.92 0.58
N PRO A 248 -1.63 -27.47 -0.70
CA PRO A 248 -0.94 -28.15 -1.80
C PRO A 248 0.60 -28.08 -1.74
N PHE A 249 1.14 -27.17 -0.93
CA PHE A 249 2.58 -26.97 -0.72
C PHE A 249 3.10 -27.68 0.53
N CYS A 250 2.21 -28.20 1.39
CA CYS A 250 2.55 -28.84 2.65
C CYS A 250 2.92 -30.33 2.52
N THR A 251 3.13 -30.84 1.30
CA THR A 251 3.43 -32.27 1.09
C THR A 251 4.84 -32.65 1.54
N GLU A 252 5.81 -31.75 1.37
CA GLU A 252 7.21 -31.96 1.69
C GLU A 252 7.77 -30.68 2.34
N VAL A 253 8.63 -30.83 3.35
CA VAL A 253 9.23 -29.68 4.07
C VAL A 253 10.02 -28.78 3.10
N GLU A 254 10.71 -29.37 2.12
CA GLU A 254 11.48 -28.61 1.14
C GLU A 254 10.59 -27.74 0.25
N GLN A 255 9.37 -28.19 -0.07
CA GLN A 255 8.41 -27.40 -0.85
C GLN A 255 7.98 -26.14 -0.08
N ILE A 256 7.71 -26.28 1.21
CA ILE A 256 7.37 -25.17 2.10
C ILE A 256 8.56 -24.19 2.18
N LEU A 257 9.77 -24.72 2.47
CA LEU A 257 10.98 -23.90 2.61
C LEU A 257 11.32 -23.15 1.33
N GLN A 258 11.16 -23.79 0.17
CA GLN A 258 11.40 -23.15 -1.12
C GLN A 258 10.44 -21.99 -1.38
N VAL A 259 9.14 -22.16 -1.10
CA VAL A 259 8.18 -21.05 -1.20
C VAL A 259 8.62 -19.91 -0.28
N PHE A 260 8.96 -20.19 0.98
CA PHE A 260 9.46 -19.16 1.90
C PHE A 260 10.69 -18.39 1.38
N ARG A 261 11.67 -19.10 0.80
CA ARG A 261 12.88 -18.47 0.21
C ARG A 261 12.53 -17.54 -0.96
N ARG A 262 11.51 -17.87 -1.76
CA ARG A 262 11.00 -16.99 -2.82
C ARG A 262 10.27 -15.77 -2.28
N LEU A 263 9.45 -15.94 -1.23
CA LEU A 263 8.70 -14.82 -0.64
C LEU A 263 9.60 -13.81 0.08
N PHE A 264 10.67 -14.29 0.72
CA PHE A 264 11.61 -13.48 1.50
C PHE A 264 13.05 -13.70 1.00
N PRO A 265 13.43 -13.08 -0.12
CA PRO A 265 14.76 -13.24 -0.71
C PRO A 265 15.79 -12.39 0.06
N ILE A 266 16.35 -12.95 1.15
CA ILE A 266 17.30 -12.27 2.05
C ILE A 266 18.59 -11.86 1.32
N ASP A 267 18.92 -12.51 0.21
CA ASP A 267 20.14 -12.25 -0.57
C ASP A 267 20.10 -10.95 -1.40
N ARG A 268 18.93 -10.31 -1.49
CA ARG A 268 18.78 -9.01 -2.18
C ARG A 268 19.23 -7.90 -1.22
N GLY A 269 20.31 -7.20 -1.55
CA GLY A 269 20.92 -6.18 -0.69
C GLY A 269 19.99 -5.04 -0.26
N LEU A 270 20.47 -4.14 0.62
CA LEU A 270 19.70 -3.12 1.36
C LEU A 270 18.71 -2.24 0.54
N PHE A 271 18.99 -2.01 -0.74
CA PHE A 271 18.05 -1.44 -1.69
C PHE A 271 18.62 -1.70 -3.09
N GLU A 272 17.73 -2.12 -4.00
CA GLU A 272 18.06 -2.40 -5.40
C GLU A 272 17.87 -1.13 -6.26
N ASP A 273 16.86 -0.32 -5.94
CA ASP A 273 16.45 0.86 -6.70
C ASP A 273 16.45 2.15 -5.87
N LYS A 274 16.15 3.27 -6.53
CA LYS A 274 16.11 4.62 -5.95
C LYS A 274 14.80 4.84 -5.18
N VAL A 275 14.65 4.13 -4.06
CA VAL A 275 13.46 4.16 -3.19
C VAL A 275 13.51 5.33 -2.23
N ALA A 276 12.37 5.94 -1.92
CA ALA A 276 12.23 7.04 -0.97
C ALA A 276 12.32 6.60 0.51
N ASN A 277 13.31 5.77 0.85
CA ASN A 277 13.58 5.29 2.20
C ASN A 277 14.83 5.97 2.79
N ILE A 278 15.06 5.77 4.10
CA ILE A 278 16.18 6.44 4.79
C ILE A 278 17.53 5.96 4.26
N TRP A 279 17.64 4.67 3.94
CA TRP A 279 18.89 4.03 3.54
C TRP A 279 19.38 4.54 2.18
N CYS A 280 18.47 4.63 1.19
CA CYS A 280 18.77 5.16 -0.13
C CYS A 280 19.12 6.66 -0.04
N SER A 281 18.35 7.44 0.73
CA SER A 281 18.57 8.88 0.86
C SER A 281 19.90 9.20 1.56
N LEU A 282 20.22 8.50 2.65
CA LEU A 282 21.51 8.65 3.33
C LEU A 282 22.68 8.14 2.48
N SER A 283 22.45 7.16 1.60
CA SER A 283 23.48 6.63 0.71
C SER A 283 24.03 7.64 -0.31
N VAL A 284 23.34 8.78 -0.48
CA VAL A 284 23.82 9.92 -1.26
C VAL A 284 24.97 10.64 -0.54
N LEU A 285 24.88 10.76 0.79
CA LEU A 285 25.85 11.47 1.63
C LEU A 285 26.94 10.53 2.17
N ILE A 286 26.54 9.35 2.65
CA ILE A 286 27.41 8.36 3.27
C ILE A 286 27.22 7.06 2.50
N LYS A 287 28.26 6.54 1.83
CA LYS A 287 28.17 5.26 1.11
C LYS A 287 28.03 4.09 2.10
N ILE A 288 26.83 3.86 2.64
CA ILE A 288 26.52 2.89 3.70
C ILE A 288 27.06 1.49 3.35
N LYS A 289 26.93 1.07 2.09
CA LYS A 289 27.45 -0.22 1.59
C LYS A 289 28.97 -0.38 1.74
N ASN A 290 29.72 0.73 1.77
CA ASN A 290 31.18 0.72 1.94
C ASN A 290 31.59 0.81 3.42
N VAL A 291 30.71 1.33 4.29
CA VAL A 291 31.01 1.59 5.70
C VAL A 291 30.50 0.48 6.62
N MET A 292 29.42 -0.21 6.24
CA MET A 292 28.75 -1.20 7.08
C MET A 292 28.59 -2.54 6.37
N SER A 293 28.78 -3.63 7.11
CA SER A 293 28.50 -4.98 6.59
C SER A 293 26.99 -5.20 6.33
N PRO A 294 26.59 -6.07 5.40
CA PRO A 294 25.18 -6.40 5.17
C PRO A 294 24.46 -6.89 6.42
N GLN A 295 25.13 -7.66 7.29
CA GLN A 295 24.56 -8.12 8.56
C GLN A 295 24.29 -6.97 9.53
N THR A 296 25.20 -6.00 9.61
CA THR A 296 25.02 -4.79 10.43
C THR A 296 23.87 -3.96 9.89
N GLN A 297 23.79 -3.78 8.58
CA GLN A 297 22.70 -3.08 7.91
C GLN A 297 21.35 -3.73 8.24
N LEU A 298 21.23 -5.05 8.10
CA LEU A 298 20.00 -5.81 8.44
C LEU A 298 19.59 -5.61 9.90
N LYS A 299 20.53 -5.74 10.84
CA LYS A 299 20.27 -5.55 12.28
C LYS A 299 19.82 -4.12 12.60
N LEU A 300 20.45 -3.11 12.00
CA LEU A 300 20.07 -1.71 12.18
C LEU A 300 18.69 -1.43 11.58
N SER A 301 18.42 -1.88 10.36
CA SER A 301 17.11 -1.79 9.73
C SER A 301 16.02 -2.39 10.60
N PHE A 302 16.22 -3.60 11.10
CA PHE A 302 15.30 -4.25 12.03
C PHE A 302 15.08 -3.39 13.29
N ALA A 303 16.16 -2.92 13.94
CA ALA A 303 16.07 -2.12 15.14
C ALA A 303 15.32 -0.80 14.91
N PHE A 304 15.64 -0.04 13.87
CA PHE A 304 14.96 1.22 13.55
C PHE A 304 13.49 1.02 13.19
N THR A 305 13.17 0.00 12.38
CA THR A 305 11.77 -0.35 12.07
C THR A 305 11.02 -0.68 13.34
N PHE A 306 11.56 -1.57 14.19
CA PHE A 306 10.91 -2.01 15.42
C PHE A 306 10.72 -0.88 16.45
N LEU A 307 11.76 -0.07 16.69
CA LEU A 307 11.70 1.02 17.66
C LEU A 307 10.70 2.11 17.26
N THR A 308 10.57 2.40 15.97
CA THR A 308 9.67 3.46 15.49
C THR A 308 8.19 3.04 15.47
N LEU A 309 7.88 1.74 15.32
CA LEU A 309 6.50 1.23 15.37
C LEU A 309 6.02 0.88 16.79
N LEU A 310 6.95 0.68 17.73
CA LEU A 310 6.67 0.18 19.08
C LEU A 310 5.66 1.05 19.86
N PRO A 311 5.75 2.39 19.86
CA PRO A 311 4.82 3.22 20.63
C PRO A 311 3.37 3.05 20.19
N ALA A 312 3.13 2.96 18.88
CA ALA A 312 1.80 2.73 18.33
C ALA A 312 1.25 1.35 18.70
N CYS A 313 2.09 0.32 18.64
CA CYS A 313 1.71 -1.05 18.98
C CYS A 313 1.36 -1.20 20.47
N ILE A 314 2.18 -0.65 21.37
CA ILE A 314 1.92 -0.66 22.82
C ILE A 314 0.61 0.06 23.12
N LYS A 315 0.44 1.28 22.64
CA LYS A 315 -0.77 2.07 22.93
C LYS A 315 -2.04 1.42 22.38
N LEU A 316 -1.96 0.84 21.18
CA LEU A 316 -3.08 0.11 20.58
C LEU A 316 -3.45 -1.15 21.37
N THR A 317 -2.46 -1.89 21.86
CA THR A 317 -2.70 -3.10 22.66
C THR A 317 -3.35 -2.76 24.00
N LEU A 318 -2.88 -1.71 24.67
CA LEU A 318 -3.41 -1.27 25.97
C LEU A 318 -4.81 -0.65 25.85
N GLN A 319 -5.08 0.06 24.76
CA GLN A 319 -6.33 0.80 24.57
C GLN A 319 -6.87 0.64 23.14
N PRO A 320 -7.31 -0.57 22.75
CA PRO A 320 -7.79 -0.85 21.40
C PRO A 320 -9.00 0.03 21.06
N SER A 321 -8.90 0.76 19.95
CA SER A 321 -10.00 1.52 19.35
C SER A 321 -9.80 1.56 17.84
N LEU A 322 -10.89 1.64 17.07
CA LEU A 322 -10.81 1.68 15.60
C LEU A 322 -10.02 2.89 15.10
N ARG A 323 -10.14 4.04 15.79
CA ARG A 323 -9.36 5.23 15.47
C ARG A 323 -7.86 4.98 15.64
N ARG A 324 -7.44 4.47 16.80
CA ARG A 324 -6.02 4.17 17.06
C ARG A 324 -5.49 3.07 16.14
N PHE A 325 -6.34 2.11 15.80
CA PHE A 325 -6.01 1.06 14.84
C PHE A 325 -5.65 1.65 13.47
N LYS A 326 -6.45 2.60 12.95
CA LYS A 326 -6.13 3.28 11.67
C LYS A 326 -4.83 4.07 11.71
N PHE A 327 -4.57 4.82 12.78
CA PHE A 327 -3.29 5.52 12.93
C PHE A 327 -2.11 4.55 13.07
N ALA A 328 -2.28 3.45 13.80
CA ALA A 328 -1.27 2.42 13.93
C ALA A 328 -0.97 1.72 12.59
N LEU A 329 -1.99 1.48 11.74
CA LEU A 329 -1.79 0.99 10.38
C LEU A 329 -0.86 1.92 9.59
N VAL A 330 -1.12 3.23 9.62
CA VAL A 330 -0.27 4.23 8.94
C VAL A 330 1.14 4.26 9.53
N SER A 331 1.28 4.45 10.85
CA SER A 331 2.59 4.57 11.50
C SER A 331 3.43 3.31 11.30
N CYS A 332 2.84 2.12 11.45
CA CYS A 332 3.54 0.86 11.28
C CYS A 332 3.99 0.66 9.83
N ALA A 333 3.08 0.81 8.85
CA ALA A 333 3.43 0.64 7.44
C ALA A 333 4.49 1.66 6.99
N LEU A 334 4.41 2.91 7.48
CA LEU A 334 5.38 3.95 7.16
C LEU A 334 6.75 3.68 7.81
N SER A 335 6.79 3.15 9.03
CA SER A 335 8.03 2.67 9.68
C SER A 335 8.69 1.54 8.89
N PHE A 336 7.92 0.56 8.41
CA PHE A 336 8.44 -0.47 7.53
C PHE A 336 8.98 0.12 6.22
N PHE A 337 8.21 0.99 5.56
CA PHE A 337 8.64 1.62 4.29
C PHE A 337 9.93 2.44 4.44
N LEU A 338 10.09 3.18 5.55
CA LEU A 338 11.25 4.06 5.75
C LEU A 338 12.51 3.31 6.18
N PHE A 339 12.37 2.30 7.04
CA PHE A 339 13.50 1.70 7.76
C PHE A 339 13.77 0.23 7.46
N SER A 340 12.88 -0.48 6.77
CA SER A 340 13.10 -1.90 6.45
C SER A 340 14.33 -2.09 5.57
N PHE A 341 14.95 -3.27 5.70
CA PHE A 341 16.14 -3.65 4.95
C PHE A 341 15.87 -3.79 3.45
N GLN A 342 14.65 -4.20 3.07
CA GLN A 342 14.28 -4.33 1.68
C GLN A 342 12.90 -3.69 1.48
N VAL A 343 12.85 -2.73 0.56
CA VAL A 343 11.66 -1.95 0.23
C VAL A 343 11.69 -1.68 -1.27
N HIS A 344 10.53 -1.75 -1.91
CA HIS A 344 10.32 -1.30 -3.29
C HIS A 344 9.54 0.01 -3.32
N GLU A 345 9.71 0.86 -4.34
CA GLU A 345 8.99 2.15 -4.44
C GLU A 345 7.48 1.97 -4.31
N LYS A 346 6.96 0.92 -4.96
CA LYS A 346 5.54 0.53 -4.98
C LYS A 346 4.96 0.22 -3.60
N SER A 347 5.80 -0.10 -2.61
CA SER A 347 5.35 -0.46 -1.25
C SER A 347 4.74 0.72 -0.50
N ILE A 348 4.94 1.95 -0.98
CA ILE A 348 4.27 3.15 -0.41
C ILE A 348 2.74 3.03 -0.44
N LEU A 349 2.18 2.25 -1.38
CA LEU A 349 0.74 1.99 -1.48
C LEU A 349 0.16 1.36 -0.20
N LEU A 350 0.96 0.55 0.51
CA LEU A 350 0.57 -0.03 1.80
C LEU A 350 0.29 1.05 2.83
N VAL A 351 1.04 2.16 2.81
CA VAL A 351 0.81 3.30 3.70
C VAL A 351 -0.36 4.16 3.21
N SER A 352 -0.46 4.35 1.89
CA SER A 352 -1.46 5.22 1.28
C SER A 352 -2.90 4.78 1.54
N ILE A 353 -3.19 3.48 1.54
CA ILE A 353 -4.57 2.99 1.76
C ILE A 353 -5.08 3.32 3.17
N PRO A 354 -4.37 3.02 4.26
CA PRO A 354 -4.75 3.48 5.60
C PRO A 354 -4.82 5.02 5.72
N VAL A 355 -3.96 5.77 5.04
CA VAL A 355 -4.04 7.26 5.00
C VAL A 355 -5.36 7.71 4.36
N CYS A 356 -5.75 7.08 3.26
CA CYS A 356 -7.04 7.27 2.60
C CYS A 356 -8.23 7.09 3.57
N LEU A 357 -8.16 6.14 4.51
CA LEU A 357 -9.21 5.89 5.51
C LEU A 357 -9.35 6.99 6.57
N MET A 358 -8.39 7.93 6.62
CA MET A 358 -8.33 9.05 7.56
C MET A 358 -8.61 10.41 6.90
N ILE A 359 -8.96 10.45 5.60
CA ILE A 359 -9.18 11.70 4.85
C ILE A 359 -10.25 12.60 5.48
N ASN A 360 -11.29 12.04 6.10
CA ASN A 360 -12.32 12.83 6.81
C ASN A 360 -11.81 13.43 8.13
N GLU A 361 -10.79 12.83 8.72
CA GLU A 361 -10.28 13.16 10.04
C GLU A 361 -9.16 14.19 9.99
N ILE A 362 -8.29 14.11 8.97
CA ILE A 362 -7.15 15.03 8.78
C ILE A 362 -6.96 15.30 7.27
N PRO A 363 -7.86 16.07 6.63
CA PRO A 363 -7.89 16.13 5.17
C PRO A 363 -6.60 16.65 4.53
N LEU A 364 -6.05 17.77 5.02
CA LEU A 364 -4.86 18.39 4.45
C LEU A 364 -3.66 17.43 4.46
N MET A 365 -3.37 16.81 5.60
CA MET A 365 -2.19 15.93 5.74
C MET A 365 -2.36 14.63 4.95
N CYS A 366 -3.58 14.09 4.89
CA CYS A 366 -3.84 12.90 4.08
C CYS A 366 -3.70 13.22 2.59
N THR A 367 -4.29 14.32 2.09
CA THR A 367 -4.11 14.75 0.70
C THR A 367 -2.63 15.01 0.39
N TRP A 368 -1.90 15.69 1.26
CA TRP A 368 -0.49 15.95 1.07
C TRP A 368 0.33 14.66 0.99
N PHE A 369 0.12 13.73 1.93
CA PHE A 369 0.76 12.42 1.89
C PHE A 369 0.46 11.68 0.60
N LEU A 370 -0.80 11.64 0.17
CA LEU A 370 -1.22 10.90 -1.03
C LEU A 370 -0.62 11.50 -2.32
N LEU A 371 -0.46 12.83 -2.38
CA LEU A 371 0.24 13.49 -3.48
C LEU A 371 1.75 13.15 -3.48
N VAL A 372 2.40 13.24 -2.32
CA VAL A 372 3.82 12.87 -2.18
C VAL A 372 4.06 11.39 -2.49
N SER A 373 3.15 10.50 -2.06
CA SER A 373 3.24 9.07 -2.37
C SER A 373 3.17 8.80 -3.88
N THR A 374 2.32 9.53 -4.61
CA THR A 374 2.24 9.43 -6.07
C THR A 374 3.49 10.03 -6.72
N PHE A 375 3.96 11.18 -6.25
CA PHE A 375 5.19 11.82 -6.71
C PHE A 375 6.42 10.92 -6.52
N SER A 376 6.50 10.18 -5.42
CA SER A 376 7.61 9.25 -5.16
C SER A 376 7.73 8.12 -6.19
N LEU A 377 6.64 7.83 -6.92
CA LEU A 377 6.59 6.83 -8.00
C LEU A 377 6.95 7.42 -9.37
N LEU A 378 7.14 8.74 -9.50
CA LEU A 378 7.40 9.41 -10.77
C LEU A 378 8.52 8.76 -11.59
N PRO A 379 9.71 8.41 -11.03
CA PRO A 379 10.78 7.82 -11.82
C PRO A 379 10.37 6.49 -12.47
N LEU A 380 9.57 5.68 -11.79
CA LEU A 380 9.02 4.44 -12.31
C LEU A 380 8.03 4.72 -13.46
N LEU A 381 7.12 5.67 -13.23
CA LEU A 381 6.10 6.03 -14.22
C LEU A 381 6.70 6.64 -15.50
N LEU A 382 7.81 7.38 -15.38
CA LEU A 382 8.56 7.88 -16.54
C LEU A 382 9.20 6.74 -17.33
N LYS A 383 9.80 5.73 -16.66
CA LYS A 383 10.38 4.55 -17.32
C LYS A 383 9.36 3.79 -18.16
N ASP A 384 8.08 3.84 -17.77
CA ASP A 384 6.98 3.13 -18.44
C ASP A 384 6.18 4.02 -19.41
N GLY A 385 6.54 5.29 -19.59
CA GLY A 385 5.85 6.20 -20.50
C GLY A 385 4.48 6.67 -20.01
N LEU A 386 4.27 6.75 -18.69
CA LEU A 386 2.98 7.07 -18.06
C LEU A 386 2.86 8.53 -17.57
N LEU A 387 3.72 9.44 -18.06
CA LEU A 387 3.75 10.83 -17.61
C LEU A 387 2.40 11.54 -17.75
N LEU A 388 1.73 11.41 -18.89
CA LEU A 388 0.44 12.06 -19.13
C LEU A 388 -0.62 11.58 -18.14
N ALA A 389 -0.73 10.26 -17.95
CA ALA A 389 -1.64 9.67 -16.99
C ALA A 389 -1.34 10.16 -15.57
N TYR A 390 -0.06 10.23 -15.19
CA TYR A 390 0.39 10.74 -13.90
C TYR A 390 -0.05 12.19 -13.67
N VAL A 391 0.22 13.10 -14.61
CA VAL A 391 -0.11 14.52 -14.47
C VAL A 391 -1.62 14.71 -14.35
N VAL A 392 -2.39 14.11 -15.26
CA VAL A 392 -3.85 14.28 -15.31
C VAL A 392 -4.52 13.71 -14.05
N THR A 393 -4.17 12.50 -13.63
CA THR A 393 -4.78 11.87 -12.45
C THR A 393 -4.38 12.58 -11.15
N THR A 394 -3.12 13.04 -11.04
CA THR A 394 -2.65 13.79 -9.85
C THR A 394 -3.35 15.13 -9.72
N LEU A 395 -3.49 15.89 -10.82
CA LEU A 395 -4.22 17.16 -10.81
C LEU A 395 -5.71 16.95 -10.52
N ALA A 396 -6.35 15.97 -11.15
CA ALA A 396 -7.75 15.65 -10.89
C ALA A 396 -7.99 15.27 -9.41
N PHE A 397 -7.08 14.46 -8.83
CA PHE A 397 -7.15 14.09 -7.41
C PHE A 397 -6.98 15.29 -6.48
N LEU A 398 -6.04 16.19 -6.76
CA LEU A 398 -5.87 17.44 -5.99
C LEU A 398 -7.14 18.31 -6.06
N THR A 399 -7.74 18.45 -7.24
CA THR A 399 -8.98 19.21 -7.43
C THR A 399 -10.14 18.60 -6.64
N VAL A 400 -10.32 17.27 -6.70
CA VAL A 400 -11.33 16.56 -5.91
C VAL A 400 -11.09 16.78 -4.40
N CYS A 401 -9.84 16.67 -3.93
CA CYS A 401 -9.55 16.89 -2.53
C CYS A 401 -9.83 18.33 -2.09
N ALA A 402 -9.40 19.31 -2.88
CA ALA A 402 -9.60 20.73 -2.59
C ALA A 402 -11.08 21.11 -2.52
N THR A 403 -11.89 20.59 -3.44
CA THR A 403 -13.33 20.90 -3.55
C THR A 403 -14.16 20.22 -2.46
N PHE A 404 -13.95 18.92 -2.20
CA PHE A 404 -14.83 18.19 -1.29
C PHE A 404 -14.41 18.24 0.18
N PHE A 405 -13.13 18.50 0.47
CA PHE A 405 -12.64 18.52 1.85
C PHE A 405 -12.25 19.91 2.37
N SER A 406 -12.22 20.93 1.51
CA SER A 406 -11.79 22.30 1.84
C SER A 406 -10.40 22.33 2.50
N ILE A 407 -9.43 21.62 1.90
CA ILE A 407 -8.09 21.41 2.49
C ILE A 407 -7.34 22.71 2.81
N PHE A 408 -7.66 23.82 2.13
CA PHE A 408 -7.02 25.12 2.36
C PHE A 408 -7.68 25.96 3.47
N GLU A 409 -8.89 25.60 3.88
CA GLU A 409 -9.67 26.29 4.92
C GLU A 409 -9.55 25.56 6.27
N LYS A 410 -9.57 24.22 6.25
CA LYS A 410 -9.50 23.37 7.45
C LYS A 410 -8.07 23.13 7.90
N THR A 411 -7.40 24.21 8.30
CA THR A 411 -6.00 24.17 8.74
C THR A 411 -5.85 24.65 10.18
N SER A 412 -6.86 24.50 11.04
CA SER A 412 -6.74 24.85 12.46
C SER A 412 -5.93 23.80 13.24
N GLU A 413 -5.48 24.12 14.47
CA GLU A 413 -4.82 23.13 15.35
C GLU A 413 -5.72 21.92 15.66
N GLU A 414 -7.05 22.11 15.64
CA GLU A 414 -8.05 21.05 15.83
C GLU A 414 -8.18 20.17 14.60
N ASP A 415 -8.21 20.77 13.40
CA ASP A 415 -8.27 20.04 12.13
C ASP A 415 -7.01 19.19 11.91
N LEU A 416 -5.86 19.69 12.37
CA LEU A 416 -4.59 18.96 12.35
C LEU A 416 -4.45 17.96 13.50
N GLN A 417 -5.42 17.88 14.41
CA GLN A 417 -5.42 16.99 15.59
C GLN A 417 -4.21 17.18 16.52
N LEU A 418 -3.60 18.37 16.50
CA LEU A 418 -2.43 18.69 17.31
C LEU A 418 -2.77 19.51 18.54
N LYS A 419 -4.04 19.87 18.79
CA LYS A 419 -4.45 20.72 19.93
C LYS A 419 -3.85 20.29 21.28
N SER A 420 -3.89 19.00 21.60
CA SER A 420 -3.36 18.53 22.88
C SER A 420 -1.83 18.67 22.94
N LEU A 421 -1.13 18.48 21.81
CA LEU A 421 0.32 18.65 21.70
C LEU A 421 0.71 20.14 21.72
N SER A 422 -0.03 20.97 20.98
CA SER A 422 0.20 22.41 20.87
C SER A 422 0.08 23.08 22.23
N LEU A 423 -0.90 22.69 23.04
CA LEU A 423 -1.05 23.19 24.42
C LEU A 423 0.16 22.85 25.29
N SER A 424 0.66 21.62 25.22
CA SER A 424 1.82 21.19 26.01
C SER A 424 3.12 21.85 25.55
N ILE A 425 3.34 21.99 24.24
CA ILE A 425 4.55 22.62 23.69
C ILE A 425 4.54 24.13 23.90
N ARG A 426 3.37 24.79 23.83
CA ARG A 426 3.26 26.25 23.98
C ARG A 426 3.71 26.74 25.36
N ALA A 427 3.73 25.88 26.38
CA ALA A 427 4.31 26.18 27.69
C ALA A 427 5.82 26.47 27.61
N TYR A 428 6.52 25.91 26.62
CA TYR A 428 7.97 26.05 26.43
C TYR A 428 8.34 26.87 25.19
N ILE A 429 7.53 26.81 24.13
CA ILE A 429 7.81 27.46 22.84
C ILE A 429 6.58 28.27 22.37
N PRO A 430 6.51 29.58 22.66
CA PRO A 430 5.37 30.42 22.30
C PRO A 430 5.10 30.56 20.79
N SER A 431 6.15 30.42 19.96
CA SER A 431 6.06 30.51 18.48
C SER A 431 5.25 29.38 17.84
N PHE A 432 4.92 28.32 18.60
CA PHE A 432 4.10 27.21 18.13
C PHE A 432 2.69 27.65 17.67
N LYS A 433 2.20 28.84 18.06
CA LYS A 433 0.96 29.44 17.53
C LYS A 433 0.95 29.59 16.00
N ALA A 434 2.12 29.76 15.38
CA ALA A 434 2.25 29.91 13.93
C ALA A 434 2.24 28.55 13.19
N PHE A 435 2.27 27.43 13.92
CA PHE A 435 2.44 26.09 13.34
C PHE A 435 1.43 25.75 12.23
N PRO A 436 0.11 25.99 12.38
CA PRO A 436 -0.82 25.65 11.30
C PRO A 436 -0.63 26.50 10.03
N LYS A 437 -0.22 27.76 10.19
CA LYS A 437 0.14 28.64 9.05
C LYS A 437 1.42 28.13 8.36
N ILE A 438 2.41 27.69 9.14
CA ILE A 438 3.64 27.06 8.62
C ILE A 438 3.30 25.80 7.82
N ILE A 439 2.43 24.93 8.33
CA ILE A 439 1.99 23.71 7.62
C ILE A 439 1.36 24.05 6.27
N LYS A 440 0.48 25.05 6.22
CA LYS A 440 -0.13 25.50 4.96
C LYS A 440 0.91 26.01 3.96
N SER A 441 1.89 26.81 4.43
CA SER A 441 2.98 27.28 3.58
C SER A 441 3.86 26.13 3.09
N LEU A 442 4.22 25.18 3.96
CA LEU A 442 5.01 24.01 3.59
C LEU A 442 4.28 23.12 2.58
N PHE A 443 2.97 22.97 2.70
CA PHE A 443 2.16 22.27 1.71
C PHE A 443 2.27 22.92 0.32
N ILE A 444 2.12 24.24 0.22
CA ILE A 444 2.23 24.97 -1.05
C ILE A 444 3.65 24.86 -1.62
N VAL A 445 4.68 25.04 -0.78
CA VAL A 445 6.09 24.88 -1.20
C VAL A 445 6.35 23.47 -1.71
N SER A 446 5.80 22.45 -1.03
CA SER A 446 5.89 21.05 -1.45
C SER A 446 5.24 20.82 -2.83
N LEU A 447 4.03 21.33 -3.04
CA LEU A 447 3.35 21.23 -4.35
C LEU A 447 4.18 21.88 -5.46
N THR A 448 4.70 23.08 -5.23
CA THR A 448 5.54 23.79 -6.19
C THR A 448 6.83 23.02 -6.48
N LEU A 449 7.49 22.51 -5.45
CA LEU A 449 8.72 21.72 -5.60
C LEU A 449 8.48 20.42 -6.39
N MET A 450 7.40 19.69 -6.09
CA MET A 450 7.02 18.49 -6.83
C MET A 450 6.70 18.81 -8.30
N GLY A 451 6.03 19.93 -8.56
CA GLY A 451 5.75 20.41 -9.92
C GLY A 451 7.03 20.73 -10.70
N ILE A 452 7.96 21.48 -10.09
CA ILE A 452 9.26 21.81 -10.69
C ILE A 452 10.06 20.55 -10.98
N LEU A 453 10.20 19.64 -10.01
CA LEU A 453 10.94 18.39 -10.19
C LEU A 453 10.29 17.48 -11.22
N THR A 454 8.96 17.45 -11.31
CA THR A 454 8.24 16.72 -12.36
C THR A 454 8.60 17.27 -13.73
N SER A 455 8.51 18.59 -13.92
CA SER A 455 8.85 19.24 -15.18
C SER A 455 10.31 19.00 -15.56
N MET A 456 11.24 19.19 -14.62
CA MET A 456 12.67 18.95 -14.84
C MET A 456 12.96 17.49 -15.21
N SER A 457 12.34 16.52 -14.52
CA SER A 457 12.51 15.10 -14.81
C SER A 457 11.96 14.69 -16.18
N ALA A 458 10.98 15.43 -16.69
CA ALA A 458 10.33 15.15 -17.97
C ALA A 458 11.00 15.81 -19.17
N THR A 459 11.61 16.99 -18.99
CA THR A 459 12.10 17.81 -20.12
C THR A 459 13.61 17.95 -20.18
N LEU A 460 14.31 17.85 -19.05
CA LEU A 460 15.75 18.06 -18.99
C LEU A 460 16.50 16.73 -19.06
N THR A 461 17.62 16.73 -19.78
CA THR A 461 18.58 15.63 -19.73
C THR A 461 19.45 15.77 -18.47
N PRO A 462 19.64 14.70 -17.67
CA PRO A 462 20.50 14.78 -16.51
C PRO A 462 21.96 15.04 -16.93
N PRO A 463 22.74 15.80 -16.14
CA PRO A 463 24.15 16.00 -16.42
C PRO A 463 24.90 14.66 -16.52
N GLN A 464 25.85 14.52 -17.45
CA GLN A 464 26.58 13.26 -17.67
C GLN A 464 27.29 12.74 -16.40
N LYS A 465 27.75 13.64 -15.52
CA LYS A 465 28.39 13.27 -14.24
C LYS A 465 27.41 12.73 -13.20
N LEU A 466 26.11 12.99 -13.35
CA LEU A 466 25.04 12.64 -12.41
C LEU A 466 23.81 12.10 -13.18
N PRO A 467 23.92 10.91 -13.83
CA PRO A 467 22.85 10.38 -14.67
C PRO A 467 21.55 10.09 -13.89
N ASP A 468 21.66 9.78 -12.60
CA ASP A 468 20.54 9.49 -11.70
C ASP A 468 20.06 10.72 -10.90
N LEU A 469 20.45 11.95 -11.28
CA LEU A 469 20.15 13.17 -10.51
C LEU A 469 18.65 13.32 -10.19
N PHE A 470 17.80 13.20 -11.21
CA PHE A 470 16.35 13.41 -11.02
C PHE A 470 15.70 12.28 -10.21
N PRO A 471 15.89 10.98 -10.51
CA PRO A 471 15.39 9.90 -9.66
C PRO A 471 15.83 10.01 -8.20
N VAL A 472 17.10 10.34 -7.95
CA VAL A 472 17.62 10.51 -6.58
C VAL A 472 17.00 11.73 -5.91
N SER A 473 16.84 12.84 -6.61
CA SER A 473 16.21 14.05 -6.06
C SER A 473 14.75 13.80 -5.66
N VAL A 474 13.98 13.10 -6.51
CA VAL A 474 12.60 12.70 -6.20
C VAL A 474 12.56 11.80 -4.96
N SER A 475 13.46 10.81 -4.89
CA SER A 475 13.57 9.89 -3.75
C SER A 475 13.89 10.63 -2.44
N VAL A 476 14.92 11.47 -2.43
CA VAL A 476 15.36 12.21 -1.22
C VAL A 476 14.27 13.17 -0.75
N VAL A 477 13.69 13.96 -1.66
CA VAL A 477 12.59 14.89 -1.31
C VAL A 477 11.41 14.12 -0.75
N SER A 478 11.02 13.00 -1.36
CA SER A 478 9.91 12.17 -0.87
C SER A 478 10.23 11.56 0.50
N CYS A 479 11.45 11.07 0.72
CA CYS A 479 11.88 10.52 2.02
C CYS A 479 11.79 11.57 3.14
N LEU A 480 12.19 12.81 2.89
CA LEU A 480 12.08 13.89 3.87
C LEU A 480 10.62 14.16 4.26
N HIS A 481 9.71 14.16 3.29
CA HIS A 481 8.27 14.27 3.56
C HIS A 481 7.75 13.07 4.37
N PHE A 482 8.14 11.85 4.00
CA PHE A 482 7.73 10.64 4.72
C PHE A 482 8.23 10.61 6.17
N LEU A 483 9.46 11.07 6.45
CA LEU A 483 9.95 11.25 7.82
C LEU A 483 9.10 12.26 8.59
N PHE A 484 8.77 13.39 7.97
CA PHE A 484 7.87 14.39 8.55
C PHE A 484 6.50 13.80 8.88
N PHE A 485 5.90 13.04 7.96
CA PHE A 485 4.62 12.38 8.20
C PHE A 485 4.70 11.31 9.29
N LEU A 486 5.80 10.54 9.36
CA LEU A 486 6.01 9.57 10.41
C LEU A 486 6.03 10.23 11.79
N MET A 487 6.77 11.35 11.93
CA MET A 487 6.78 12.14 13.16
C MET A 487 5.39 12.68 13.50
N TYR A 488 4.67 13.22 12.51
CA TYR A 488 3.33 13.74 12.67
C TYR A 488 2.33 12.69 13.16
N PHE A 489 2.26 11.53 12.50
CA PHE A 489 1.35 10.45 12.89
C PHE A 489 1.71 9.84 14.24
N ASN A 490 3.00 9.66 14.55
CA ASN A 490 3.42 9.20 15.88
C ASN A 490 3.09 10.22 16.97
N ALA A 491 3.24 11.51 16.70
CA ALA A 491 2.85 12.55 17.65
C ALA A 491 1.34 12.49 17.96
N ILE A 492 0.49 12.30 16.94
CA ILE A 492 -0.95 12.07 17.16
C ILE A 492 -1.17 10.81 17.98
N VAL A 493 -0.56 9.67 17.61
CA VAL A 493 -0.72 8.41 18.32
C VAL A 493 -0.36 8.58 19.79
N LEU A 494 0.78 9.18 20.12
CA LEU A 494 1.24 9.38 21.49
C LEU A 494 0.33 10.33 22.28
N TRP A 495 -0.05 11.45 21.67
CA TRP A 495 -0.77 12.53 22.33
C TRP A 495 -2.30 12.47 22.20
N ASP A 496 -2.83 11.43 21.54
CA ASP A 496 -4.26 11.11 21.51
C ASP A 496 -4.73 10.74 22.92
N SER A 497 -5.12 11.77 23.67
CA SER A 497 -5.63 11.72 25.03
C SER A 497 -7.15 11.63 25.09
N ARG A 498 -7.83 11.39 23.94
CA ARG A 498 -9.28 11.14 23.90
C ARG A 498 -9.61 9.86 24.66
N ASN A 499 -9.70 10.01 25.97
CA ASN A 499 -10.33 9.10 26.89
C ASN A 499 -11.76 8.86 26.40
N GLY A 500 -12.18 7.60 26.35
CA GLY A 500 -13.53 7.16 26.02
C GLY A 500 -14.61 7.60 27.02
N ARG A 501 -14.48 8.76 27.66
CA ARG A 501 -15.44 9.30 28.63
C ARG A 501 -16.69 9.92 27.98
N ASN A 502 -16.73 10.13 26.66
CA ASN A 502 -17.94 10.65 25.99
C ASN A 502 -18.88 9.58 25.40
N GLN A 503 -18.58 8.28 25.52
CA GLN A 503 -19.51 7.21 25.09
C GLN A 503 -20.45 6.70 26.20
N LYS A 504 -20.35 7.23 27.43
CA LYS A 504 -21.29 6.91 28.54
C LYS A 504 -22.38 7.96 28.77
N LYS A 505 -22.60 8.88 27.83
CA LYS A 505 -23.66 9.91 27.92
C LYS A 505 -24.65 9.83 26.76
N ILE A 506 -25.04 8.63 26.34
CA ILE A 506 -26.33 8.40 25.70
C ILE A 506 -26.77 7.01 26.19
N ASN A 507 -27.46 7.00 27.33
CA ASN A 507 -28.22 5.84 27.79
C ASN A 507 -29.43 5.66 26.87
#